data_AF-A0A1E7GT99-F1
#
_entry.id   AF-A0A1E7GT99-F1
#
_cell.length_a   1.000
_cell.length_b   1.000
_cell.length_c   1.000
_cell.angle_alpha   90.00
_cell.angle_beta   90.00
_cell.angle_gamma   90.00
#
_symmetry.space_group_name_H-M   'P 1'
#
loop_
_entity.id
_entity.type
_entity.pdbx_description
1 polymer ?
#
loop_
_entity_poly.entity_id
_entity_poly.type
_entity_poly.pdbx_seq_one_letter_code
_entity_poly.pdbx_strand_id
1 'polypeptide(L)'
;MNLITVAILVGGYLVLLGTSGIVVNYILSKISGEPISQKIGKEARDTGFVIGKCENLLILTFMLLDAYTALALVFAAKTIVRKEDMSKNTLFFLAGTMINVTYSIMIGLVIKLLIEFI
;
A
#
# COMPACT_ATOMS: atom_id res chain seq x y z
N MET A 1 -12.14 2.67 -24.87
CA MET A 1 -11.54 1.78 -23.86
C MET A 1 -12.26 0.45 -23.95
N ASN A 2 -11.54 -0.65 -24.17
CA ASN A 2 -12.17 -1.97 -24.32
C ASN A 2 -12.76 -2.42 -22.99
N LEU A 3 -13.86 -3.19 -23.03
CA LEU A 3 -14.52 -3.71 -21.82
C LEU A 3 -13.56 -4.51 -20.95
N ILE A 4 -12.63 -5.24 -21.59
CA ILE A 4 -11.57 -6.00 -20.93
C ILE A 4 -10.64 -5.07 -20.13
N THR A 5 -10.20 -3.95 -20.70
CA THR A 5 -9.37 -2.96 -20.01
C THR A 5 -10.08 -2.40 -18.78
N VAL A 6 -11.37 -2.08 -18.89
CA VAL A 6 -12.17 -1.60 -17.74
C VAL A 6 -12.25 -2.67 -16.65
N ALA A 7 -12.50 -3.94 -17.03
CA ALA A 7 -12.55 -5.04 -16.09
C ALA A 7 -11.21 -5.27 -15.36
N ILE A 8 -10.08 -5.18 -16.09
CA ILE A 8 -8.73 -5.28 -15.52
C ILE A 8 -8.48 -4.15 -14.52
N LEU A 9 -8.84 -2.91 -14.86
CA LEU A 9 -8.65 -1.77 -13.97
C LEU A 9 -9.47 -1.94 -12.68
N VAL A 10 -10.77 -2.20 -12.80
CA VAL A 10 -11.66 -2.39 -11.64
C VAL A 10 -11.20 -3.57 -10.79
N GLY A 11 -10.90 -4.70 -11.43
CA GLY A 11 -10.37 -5.89 -10.75
C GLY A 11 -9.06 -5.61 -10.03
N GLY A 12 -8.16 -4.84 -10.65
CA GLY A 12 -6.88 -4.43 -10.07
C GLY A 12 -7.03 -3.61 -8.80
N TYR A 13 -7.93 -2.61 -8.80
CA TYR A 13 -8.25 -1.82 -7.60
C TYR A 13 -8.86 -2.70 -6.50
N LEU A 14 -9.82 -3.57 -6.84
CA LEU A 14 -10.47 -4.45 -5.88
C LEU A 14 -9.48 -5.44 -5.24
N VAL A 15 -8.63 -6.08 -6.06
CA VAL A 15 -7.59 -6.99 -5.58
C VAL A 15 -6.65 -6.22 -4.65
N LEU A 16 -6.08 -5.11 -5.09
CA LEU A 16 -5.13 -4.33 -4.30
C LEU A 16 -5.72 -3.92 -2.94
N LEU A 17 -6.94 -3.38 -2.94
CA LEU A 17 -7.60 -2.95 -1.71
C LEU A 17 -8.04 -4.12 -0.83
N GLY A 18 -8.39 -5.27 -1.39
CA GLY A 18 -8.79 -6.46 -0.62
C GLY A 18 -7.61 -7.14 0.06
N THR A 19 -6.46 -7.25 -0.63
CA THR A 19 -5.35 -8.12 -0.21
C THR A 19 -4.23 -7.37 0.51
N SER A 20 -4.03 -6.07 0.28
CA SER A 20 -2.86 -5.34 0.82
C SER A 20 -2.74 -5.44 2.34
N GLY A 21 -3.85 -5.35 3.06
CA GLY A 21 -3.88 -5.43 4.52
C GLY A 21 -3.51 -6.82 5.03
N ILE A 22 -3.92 -7.87 4.32
CA ILE A 22 -3.59 -9.26 4.66
C ILE A 22 -2.09 -9.49 4.48
N VAL A 23 -1.52 -9.03 3.36
CA VAL A 23 -0.09 -9.16 3.04
C VAL A 23 0.77 -8.41 4.07
N VAL A 24 0.43 -7.14 4.36
CA VAL A 24 1.14 -6.34 5.35
C VAL A 24 1.08 -7.00 6.72
N ASN A 25 -0.11 -7.42 7.16
CA ASN A 25 -0.28 -8.04 8.46
C ASN A 25 0.50 -9.35 8.59
N TYR A 26 0.44 -10.20 7.56
CA TYR A 26 1.13 -11.48 7.53
C TYR A 26 2.65 -11.32 7.59
N ILE A 27 3.23 -10.44 6.75
CA ILE A 27 4.68 -10.23 6.71
C ILE A 27 5.17 -9.63 8.03
N LEU A 28 4.45 -8.63 8.56
CA LEU A 28 4.82 -8.00 9.83
C LEU A 28 4.69 -8.97 11.02
N SER A 29 3.64 -9.79 11.09
CA SER A 29 3.53 -10.81 12.16
C SER A 29 4.64 -11.85 12.06
N LYS A 30 5.04 -12.21 10.84
CA LYS A 30 6.13 -13.17 10.61
C LYS A 30 7.49 -12.61 11.04
N ILE A 31 7.76 -11.34 10.77
CA ILE A 31 9.02 -10.68 11.16
C ILE A 31 9.06 -10.41 12.68
N SER A 32 7.93 -10.04 13.25
CA SER A 32 7.87 -9.65 14.67
C SER A 32 7.74 -10.82 15.64
N GLY A 33 7.40 -12.03 15.15
CA GLY A 33 7.18 -13.22 15.97
C GLY A 33 5.83 -13.22 16.72
N GLU A 34 5.06 -12.14 16.65
CA GLU A 34 3.82 -11.95 17.40
C GLU A 34 2.75 -11.25 16.54
N PRO A 35 1.46 -11.39 16.90
CA PRO A 35 0.41 -10.62 16.24
C PRO A 35 0.60 -9.12 16.46
N ILE A 36 0.37 -8.33 15.40
CA ILE A 36 0.46 -6.86 15.43
C ILE A 36 -0.43 -6.25 16.54
N SER A 37 -1.49 -6.96 16.98
CA SER A 37 -2.45 -6.47 18.00
C SER A 37 -1.82 -6.26 19.34
N GLN A 38 -0.73 -6.98 19.60
CA GLN A 38 -0.02 -6.94 20.87
C GLN A 38 1.03 -5.83 20.87
N LYS A 39 1.44 -5.31 19.70
CA LYS A 39 2.47 -4.27 19.58
C LYS A 39 1.96 -2.84 19.58
N ILE A 40 0.68 -2.63 19.26
CA ILE A 40 0.13 -1.28 19.07
C ILE A 40 -1.34 -1.24 19.43
N GLY A 41 -1.73 -0.09 19.98
CA GLY A 41 -3.11 0.23 20.31
C GLY A 41 -4.03 0.21 19.08
N LYS A 42 -5.31 -0.05 19.34
CA LYS A 42 -6.37 -0.14 18.33
C LYS A 42 -6.44 1.12 17.44
N GLU A 43 -6.35 2.31 18.01
CA GLU A 43 -6.41 3.58 17.27
C GLU A 43 -5.28 3.73 16.24
N ALA A 44 -4.04 3.39 16.64
CA ALA A 44 -2.88 3.45 15.75
C ALA A 44 -2.99 2.44 14.61
N ARG A 45 -3.56 1.26 14.89
CA ARG A 45 -3.85 0.24 13.89
C ARG A 45 -4.92 0.71 12.91
N ASP A 46 -6.06 1.21 13.40
CA ASP A 46 -7.18 1.64 12.58
C ASP A 46 -6.78 2.82 11.68
N THR A 47 -6.03 3.78 12.25
CA THR A 47 -5.42 4.88 11.49
C THR A 47 -4.45 4.37 10.44
N GLY A 48 -3.59 3.42 10.80
CA GLY A 48 -2.66 2.77 9.88
C GLY A 48 -3.35 2.07 8.72
N PHE A 49 -4.48 1.39 9.00
CA PHE A 49 -5.29 0.71 7.99
C PHE A 49 -5.89 1.70 6.99
N VAL A 50 -6.55 2.77 7.47
CA VAL A 50 -7.17 3.78 6.61
C VAL A 50 -6.11 4.47 5.73
N ILE A 51 -5.01 4.92 6.33
CA ILE A 51 -3.91 5.54 5.58
C ILE A 51 -3.33 4.58 4.53
N GLY A 52 -3.17 3.30 4.89
CA GLY A 52 -2.67 2.27 3.97
C GLY A 52 -3.56 2.11 2.73
N LYS A 53 -4.89 2.14 2.90
CA LYS A 53 -5.84 2.07 1.76
C LYS A 53 -5.79 3.31 0.89
N CYS A 54 -5.71 4.50 1.47
CA CYS A 54 -5.52 5.73 0.70
C CYS A 54 -4.22 5.70 -0.11
N GLU A 55 -3.14 5.21 0.49
CA GLU A 55 -1.85 5.04 -0.19
C GLU A 55 -1.95 4.05 -1.35
N ASN A 56 -2.64 2.92 -1.18
CA ASN A 56 -2.86 1.96 -2.27
C ASN A 56 -3.56 2.61 -3.47
N LEU A 57 -4.61 3.41 -3.23
CA LEU A 57 -5.33 4.14 -4.27
C LEU A 57 -4.41 5.11 -5.01
N LEU A 58 -3.65 5.92 -4.26
CA LEU A 58 -2.75 6.91 -4.84
C LEU A 58 -1.63 6.27 -5.65
N ILE A 59 -1.02 5.18 -5.14
CA ILE A 59 0.03 4.45 -5.85
C ILE A 59 -0.51 3.94 -7.18
N LEU A 60 -1.61 3.17 -7.15
CA LEU A 60 -2.13 2.58 -8.37
C LEU A 60 -2.57 3.65 -9.38
N THR A 61 -3.25 4.71 -8.92
CA THR A 61 -3.67 5.83 -9.77
C THR A 61 -2.48 6.51 -10.43
N PHE A 62 -1.46 6.89 -9.65
CA PHE A 62 -0.30 7.60 -10.19
C PHE A 62 0.56 6.72 -11.08
N MET A 63 0.66 5.42 -10.82
CA MET A 63 1.36 4.52 -11.74
C MET A 63 0.64 4.39 -13.09
N LEU A 64 -0.70 4.28 -13.08
CA LEU A 64 -1.50 4.21 -14.30
C LEU A 64 -1.47 5.52 -15.11
N LEU A 65 -1.24 6.66 -14.44
CA LEU A 65 -1.06 7.97 -15.06
C LEU A 65 0.41 8.31 -15.37
N ASP A 66 1.34 7.40 -15.11
CA ASP A 66 2.79 7.63 -15.20
C ASP A 66 3.30 8.85 -14.39
N ALA A 67 2.55 9.24 -13.34
CA ALA A 67 2.81 10.37 -12.46
C ALA A 67 3.76 9.99 -11.30
N TYR A 68 4.91 9.40 -11.59
CA TYR A 68 5.85 8.88 -10.58
C TYR A 68 6.39 9.97 -9.64
N THR A 69 6.52 11.22 -10.12
CA THR A 69 6.91 12.35 -9.28
C THR A 69 5.86 12.69 -8.22
N ALA A 70 4.56 12.62 -8.57
CA ALA A 70 3.48 12.83 -7.62
C ALA A 70 3.45 11.72 -6.56
N LEU A 71 3.70 10.48 -6.98
CA LEU A 71 3.86 9.35 -6.07
C LEU A 71 5.03 9.57 -5.08
N ALA A 72 6.19 9.98 -5.58
CA ALA A 72 7.35 10.27 -4.73
C ALA A 72 7.07 11.39 -3.71
N LEU A 73 6.36 12.44 -4.13
CA LEU A 73 5.96 13.55 -3.27
C LEU A 73 5.03 13.08 -2.13
N VAL A 74 3.99 12.32 -2.45
CA VAL A 74 3.05 11.79 -1.45
C VAL A 74 3.77 10.86 -0.47
N PHE A 75 4.65 10.00 -0.96
CA PHE A 75 5.43 9.10 -0.12
C PHE A 75 6.36 9.86 0.84
N ALA A 76 7.05 10.90 0.34
CA ALA A 76 7.89 11.76 1.15
C ALA A 76 7.08 12.50 2.22
N ALA A 77 5.95 13.10 1.84
CA ALA A 77 5.06 13.81 2.76
C ALA A 77 4.57 12.90 3.90
N LYS A 78 4.15 11.67 3.57
CA LYS A 78 3.71 10.67 4.57
C LYS A 78 4.82 10.35 5.57
N THR A 79 6.05 10.19 5.10
CA THR A 79 7.21 9.87 5.95
C THR A 79 7.58 11.02 6.88
N ILE A 80 7.46 12.27 6.41
CA ILE A 80 7.72 13.46 7.21
C ILE A 80 6.67 13.60 8.33
N VAL A 81 5.38 13.49 7.98
CA VAL A 81 4.28 13.67 8.95
C VAL A 81 4.29 12.59 10.04
N ARG A 82 4.66 11.34 9.70
CA ARG A 82 4.69 10.21 10.66
C ARG A 82 6.06 9.97 11.30
N LYS A 83 6.99 10.94 11.21
CA LYS A 83 8.35 10.78 11.73
C LYS A 83 8.38 10.48 13.24
N GLU A 84 7.54 11.13 14.03
CA GLU A 84 7.45 10.91 15.48
C GLU A 84 6.92 9.50 15.82
N ASP A 85 5.87 9.04 15.13
CA ASP A 85 5.32 7.70 15.31
C ASP A 85 6.30 6.59 14.90
N MET A 86 7.08 6.83 13.84
CA MET A 86 8.12 5.91 13.38
C MET A 86 9.20 5.66 14.43
N SER A 87 9.51 6.65 15.28
CA SER A 87 10.49 6.48 16.37
C SER A 87 10.02 5.57 17.49
N LYS A 88 8.69 5.47 17.70
CA LYS A 88 8.09 4.67 18.78
C LYS A 88 7.92 3.21 18.40
N ASN A 89 7.60 2.93 17.12
CA ASN A 89 7.33 1.59 16.62
C ASN A 89 7.80 1.40 15.17
N THR A 90 9.11 1.52 14.95
CA THR A 90 9.75 1.48 13.61
C THR A 90 9.28 0.32 12.76
N LEU A 91 9.16 -0.88 13.34
CA LEU A 91 8.76 -2.08 12.60
C LEU A 91 7.36 -1.94 12.00
N PHE A 92 6.38 -1.44 12.77
CA PHE A 92 5.01 -1.31 12.25
C PHE A 92 4.89 -0.16 11.25
N PHE A 93 5.42 1.01 11.59
CA PHE A 93 5.21 2.22 10.80
C PHE A 93 6.07 2.26 9.53
N LEU A 94 7.37 1.94 9.65
CA LEU A 94 8.31 2.01 8.54
C LEU A 94 8.26 0.74 7.71
N ALA A 95 8.44 -0.45 8.32
CA ALA A 95 8.42 -1.69 7.54
C ALA A 95 7.03 -1.97 6.97
N GLY A 96 5.95 -1.68 7.71
CA GLY A 96 4.58 -1.78 7.19
C GLY A 96 4.34 -0.90 5.98
N THR A 97 4.85 0.34 5.99
CA THR A 97 4.77 1.24 4.83
C THR A 97 5.58 0.70 3.64
N MET A 98 6.81 0.25 3.86
CA MET A 98 7.64 -0.31 2.79
C MET A 98 7.00 -1.55 2.15
N ILE A 99 6.48 -2.48 2.98
CA ILE A 99 5.76 -3.67 2.49
C ILE A 99 4.53 -3.26 1.67
N ASN A 100 3.72 -2.32 2.16
CA ASN A 100 2.52 -1.86 1.46
C ASN A 100 2.84 -1.22 0.10
N VAL A 101 3.87 -0.36 0.06
CA VAL A 101 4.33 0.32 -1.15
C VAL A 101 4.86 -0.69 -2.16
N THR A 102 5.75 -1.59 -1.75
CA THR A 102 6.28 -2.63 -2.62
C THR A 102 5.16 -3.51 -3.19
N TYR A 103 4.22 -3.96 -2.35
CA TYR A 103 3.08 -4.75 -2.81
C TYR A 103 2.22 -4.00 -3.84
N SER A 104 1.93 -2.72 -3.58
CA SER A 104 1.12 -1.89 -4.47
C SER A 104 1.80 -1.65 -5.82
N ILE A 105 3.11 -1.42 -5.82
CA ILE A 105 3.91 -1.26 -7.04
C ILE A 105 3.89 -2.57 -7.84
N MET A 106 4.07 -3.73 -7.20
CA MET A 106 4.02 -5.01 -7.89
C MET A 106 2.66 -5.25 -8.56
N ILE A 107 1.55 -4.98 -7.87
CA ILE A 107 0.21 -5.11 -8.44
C ILE A 107 -0.01 -4.13 -9.61
N GLY A 108 0.36 -2.86 -9.44
CA GLY A 108 0.21 -1.89 -10.52
C GLY A 108 1.09 -2.17 -11.73
N LEU A 109 2.29 -2.73 -11.54
CA LEU A 109 3.14 -3.20 -12.64
C LEU A 109 2.47 -4.33 -13.41
N VAL A 110 1.93 -5.33 -12.71
CA VAL A 110 1.18 -6.42 -13.33
C VAL A 110 -0.01 -5.88 -14.13
N ILE A 111 -0.77 -4.92 -13.58
CA ILE A 111 -1.90 -4.29 -14.27
C ILE A 111 -1.44 -3.56 -15.55
N LYS A 112 -0.36 -2.76 -15.48
CA LYS A 112 0.17 -2.08 -16.67
C LYS A 112 0.58 -3.08 -17.76
N LEU A 113 1.32 -4.13 -17.39
CA LEU A 113 1.75 -5.17 -18.33
C LEU A 113 0.57 -5.90 -18.97
N LEU A 114 -0.48 -6.21 -18.21
CA LEU A 114 -1.69 -6.84 -18.74
C LEU A 114 -2.43 -5.92 -19.71
N ILE A 115 -2.46 -4.61 -19.46
CA ILE A 115 -3.10 -3.64 -20.35
C ILE A 115 -2.28 -3.43 -21.62
N GLU A 116 -0.95 -3.37 -21.54
CA GLU A 116 -0.06 -3.20 -22.70
C GLU A 116 -0.06 -4.43 -23.64
N PHE A 117 -0.36 -5.61 -23.12
CA PHE A 117 -0.40 -6.85 -23.89
C PHE A 117 -1.68 -7.02 -24.74
N ILE A 118 -2.72 -6.22 -24.49
CA ILE A 118 -4.06 -6.36 -25.09
C ILE A 118 -4.35 -5.19 -26.03
#